data_AF-A0A0F8YRR5-F1
#
_entry.id   AF-A0A0F8YRR5-F1
#
_cell.length_a   1.000
_cell.length_b   1.000
_cell.length_c   1.000
_cell.angle_alpha   90.00
_cell.angle_beta   90.00
_cell.angle_gamma   90.00
#
_symmetry.space_group_name_H-M   'P 1'
#
loop_
_entity.id
_entity.type
_entity.pdbx_description
1 polymer ?
#
loop_
_entity_poly.entity_id
_entity_poly.type
_entity_poly.pdbx_seq_one_letter_code
_entity_poly.pdbx_strand_id
1 'polypeptide(L)'
;QYMERPEPEEEFEDERMHGYASRKDIHLLKISMVLSLADKDELIITAKEISAAMESLKWMEEGLSSVFAGHGSATTSQDVVRIFKQIQAAMSKVGYITHKELVKRNFAQVGVHELDLVIHTLEGAGAIMRIVGKDTRSGETAIMFKVLDNEFLGSKRVQKPKSLQENE
;
A
#
# COMPACT_ATOMS: atom_id res chain seq x y z
N GLN A 1 16.77 -20.24 14.45
CA GLN A 1 16.67 -21.24 13.38
C GLN A 1 16.77 -20.48 12.06
N TYR A 2 17.99 -20.13 11.65
CA TYR A 2 18.31 -19.35 10.43
C TYR A 2 19.01 -20.22 9.37
N MET A 3 18.99 -21.55 9.56
CA MET A 3 19.75 -22.49 8.71
C MET A 3 19.16 -22.62 7.30
N GLU A 4 17.90 -22.26 7.11
CA GLU A 4 17.24 -22.23 5.80
C GLU A 4 16.51 -20.89 5.69
N ARG A 5 16.98 -20.05 4.78
CA ARG A 5 16.30 -18.82 4.40
C ARG A 5 15.23 -19.22 3.38
N PRO A 6 13.95 -18.94 3.62
CA PRO A 6 12.92 -19.19 2.63
C PRO A 6 13.21 -18.34 1.38
N GLU A 7 12.92 -18.89 0.21
CA GLU A 7 13.00 -18.10 -1.00
C GLU A 7 11.96 -16.96 -0.95
N PRO A 8 12.22 -15.79 -1.56
CA PRO A 8 11.31 -14.65 -1.53
C PRO A 8 9.85 -14.97 -1.87
N GLU A 9 9.64 -15.89 -2.82
CA GLU A 9 8.34 -16.36 -3.27
C GLU A 9 7.63 -17.24 -2.23
N GLU A 10 8.38 -17.93 -1.38
CA GLU A 10 7.84 -18.74 -0.27
C GLU A 10 7.44 -17.86 0.92
N GLU A 11 8.15 -16.73 1.11
CA GLU A 11 7.90 -15.80 2.21
C GLU A 11 6.76 -14.81 1.89
N PHE A 12 6.64 -14.37 0.64
CA PHE A 12 5.61 -13.41 0.22
C PHE A 12 4.95 -13.78 -1.11
N GLU A 13 3.62 -13.89 -1.10
CA GLU A 13 2.82 -14.09 -2.31
C GLU A 13 2.86 -12.87 -3.26
N ASP A 14 3.01 -11.66 -2.70
CA ASP A 14 3.08 -10.42 -3.47
C ASP A 14 4.46 -10.23 -4.08
N GLU A 15 4.56 -10.36 -5.41
CA GLU A 15 5.83 -10.20 -6.16
C GLU A 15 6.54 -8.86 -5.88
N ARG A 16 5.79 -7.81 -5.56
CA ARG A 16 6.37 -6.49 -5.23
C ARG A 16 7.21 -6.55 -3.94
N MET A 17 6.96 -7.53 -3.08
CA MET A 17 7.69 -7.74 -1.83
C MET A 17 8.98 -8.57 -2.01
N HIS A 18 9.16 -9.27 -3.14
CA HIS A 18 10.32 -10.15 -3.33
C HIS A 18 11.65 -9.41 -3.26
N GLY A 19 11.68 -8.17 -3.77
CA GLY A 19 12.83 -7.30 -3.67
C GLY A 19 13.18 -6.91 -2.22
N TYR A 20 12.21 -6.85 -1.31
CA TYR A 20 12.45 -6.63 0.11
C TYR A 20 12.88 -7.94 0.80
N ALA A 21 12.17 -9.04 0.55
CA ALA A 21 12.45 -10.36 1.13
C ALA A 21 13.88 -10.83 0.83
N SER A 22 14.35 -10.63 -0.42
CA SER A 22 15.73 -10.89 -0.85
C SER A 22 16.80 -10.05 -0.12
N ARG A 23 16.43 -9.03 0.66
CA ARG A 23 17.36 -8.18 1.43
C ARG A 23 16.97 -8.01 2.90
N LYS A 24 16.04 -8.82 3.40
CA LYS A 24 15.47 -8.71 4.76
C LYS A 24 16.54 -8.86 5.86
N ASP A 25 17.49 -9.75 5.65
CA ASP A 25 18.69 -9.94 6.48
C ASP A 25 19.57 -8.67 6.58
N ILE A 26 19.81 -8.00 5.46
CA ILE A 26 20.57 -6.75 5.42
C ILE A 26 19.81 -5.64 6.16
N HIS A 27 18.48 -5.56 6.00
CA HIS A 27 17.66 -4.60 6.74
C HIS A 27 17.70 -4.86 8.25
N LEU A 28 17.61 -6.13 8.66
CA LEU A 28 17.70 -6.53 10.07
C LEU A 28 19.03 -6.10 10.68
N LEU A 29 20.13 -6.36 9.99
CA LEU A 29 21.47 -5.98 10.44
C LEU A 29 21.59 -4.46 10.61
N LYS A 30 21.14 -3.68 9.62
CA LYS A 30 21.19 -2.21 9.66
C LYS A 30 20.39 -1.64 10.84
N ILE A 31 19.18 -2.16 11.09
CA ILE A 31 18.37 -1.71 12.23
C ILE A 31 19.06 -2.09 13.54
N SER A 32 19.60 -3.31 13.64
CA SER A 32 20.36 -3.74 14.82
C SER A 32 21.56 -2.83 15.10
N MET A 33 22.28 -2.39 14.05
CA MET A 33 23.38 -1.43 14.18
C MET A 33 22.90 -0.08 14.72
N VAL A 34 21.80 0.45 14.19
CA VAL A 34 21.25 1.74 14.63
C VAL A 34 20.76 1.66 16.08
N LEU A 35 20.08 0.57 16.46
CA LEU A 35 19.65 0.35 17.83
C LEU A 35 20.85 0.23 18.79
N SER A 36 21.91 -0.46 18.39
CA SER A 36 23.13 -0.56 19.20
C SER A 36 23.78 0.80 19.39
N LEU A 37 23.89 1.60 18.32
CA LEU A 37 24.45 2.95 18.39
C LEU A 37 23.61 3.90 19.25
N ALA A 38 22.31 3.65 19.36
CA ALA A 38 21.42 4.48 20.18
C ALA A 38 21.45 4.13 21.67
N ASP A 39 21.72 2.87 22.02
CA ASP A 39 21.70 2.36 23.41
C ASP A 39 23.07 2.47 24.10
N LYS A 40 24.18 2.34 23.36
CA LYS A 40 25.54 2.28 23.92
C LYS A 40 26.63 2.72 22.92
N ASP A 41 27.77 3.14 23.46
CA ASP A 41 28.96 3.54 22.68
C ASP A 41 29.79 2.34 22.18
N GLU A 42 29.61 1.19 22.81
CA GLU A 42 30.29 -0.04 22.41
C GLU A 42 29.68 -0.53 21.08
N LEU A 43 30.48 -0.53 20.01
CA LEU A 43 30.10 -0.95 18.64
C LEU A 43 29.86 -2.47 18.52
N ILE A 44 29.15 -3.05 19.48
CA ILE A 44 28.89 -4.48 19.63
C ILE A 44 27.38 -4.71 19.60
N ILE A 45 26.90 -5.34 18.53
CA ILE A 45 25.51 -5.77 18.43
C ILE A 45 25.31 -7.01 19.31
N THR A 46 24.35 -6.96 20.22
CA THR A 46 23.98 -8.08 21.08
C THR A 46 22.64 -8.67 20.66
N ALA A 47 22.25 -9.79 21.29
CA ALA A 47 20.97 -10.43 21.05
C ALA A 47 19.77 -9.52 21.35
N LYS A 48 19.91 -8.56 22.28
CA LYS A 48 18.87 -7.57 22.61
C LYS A 48 18.52 -6.72 21.39
N GLU A 49 19.51 -6.12 20.74
CA GLU A 49 19.30 -5.26 19.58
C GLU A 49 18.76 -6.02 18.36
N ILE A 50 19.25 -7.25 18.13
CA ILE A 50 18.74 -8.10 17.04
C ILE A 50 17.27 -8.44 17.27
N SER A 51 16.88 -8.79 18.51
CA SER A 51 15.50 -9.14 18.82
C SER A 51 14.56 -7.94 18.63
N ALA A 52 14.97 -6.75 19.10
CA ALA A 52 14.22 -5.51 18.89
C ALA A 52 14.13 -5.12 17.40
N ALA A 53 15.19 -5.35 16.63
CA ALA A 53 15.18 -5.14 15.18
C ALA A 53 14.23 -6.09 14.45
N MET A 54 14.17 -7.37 14.86
CA MET A 54 13.21 -8.34 14.31
C MET A 54 11.77 -7.93 14.57
N GLU A 55 11.44 -7.49 15.79
CA GLU A 55 10.11 -6.99 16.13
C GLU A 55 9.75 -5.75 15.30
N SER A 56 10.70 -4.84 15.14
CA SER A 56 10.53 -3.61 14.35
C SER A 56 10.29 -3.92 12.86
N LEU A 57 11.05 -4.85 12.29
CA LEU A 57 10.85 -5.31 10.91
C LEU A 57 9.49 -5.95 10.72
N LYS A 58 9.10 -6.86 11.62
CA LYS A 58 7.81 -7.55 11.55
C LYS A 58 6.65 -6.56 11.57
N TRP A 59 6.74 -5.52 12.41
CA TRP A 59 5.74 -4.45 12.41
C TRP A 59 5.74 -3.64 11.11
N MET A 60 6.91 -3.30 10.58
CA MET A 60 7.01 -2.57 9.31
C MET A 60 6.45 -3.38 8.12
N GLU A 61 6.67 -4.71 8.11
CA GLU A 61 6.20 -5.64 7.07
C GLU A 61 4.69 -5.58 6.86
N GLU A 62 3.94 -5.34 7.92
CA GLU A 62 2.48 -5.21 7.86
C GLU A 62 2.02 -4.01 7.01
N GLY A 63 2.85 -2.96 6.88
CA GLY A 63 2.55 -1.77 6.09
C GLY A 63 3.22 -1.74 4.71
N LEU A 64 4.23 -2.58 4.47
CA LEU A 64 5.09 -2.52 3.29
C LEU A 64 4.34 -2.77 1.98
N SER A 65 3.39 -3.71 1.95
CA SER A 65 2.55 -4.00 0.77
C SER A 65 1.85 -2.74 0.24
N SER A 66 1.35 -1.91 1.16
CA SER A 66 0.66 -0.66 0.81
C SER A 66 1.60 0.42 0.26
N VAL A 67 2.88 0.40 0.66
CA VAL A 67 3.93 1.31 0.15
C VAL A 67 4.33 0.89 -1.26
N PHE A 68 4.48 -0.41 -1.49
CA PHE A 68 4.81 -0.94 -2.80
C PHE A 68 3.63 -1.00 -3.76
N ALA A 69 2.40 -0.75 -3.29
CA ALA A 69 1.22 -0.79 -4.14
C ALA A 69 1.31 0.11 -5.40
N GLY A 70 2.03 1.23 -5.31
CA GLY A 70 2.27 2.15 -6.43
C GLY A 70 3.55 1.88 -7.23
N HIS A 71 4.34 0.88 -6.83
CA HIS A 71 5.63 0.55 -7.42
C HIS A 71 5.52 -0.70 -8.30
N GLY A 72 4.65 -0.65 -9.30
CA GLY A 72 4.58 -1.67 -10.34
C GLY A 72 5.51 -1.36 -11.51
N SER A 73 5.78 -2.37 -12.34
CA SER A 73 6.54 -2.20 -13.59
C SER A 73 5.78 -1.42 -14.66
N ALA A 74 4.44 -1.34 -14.55
CA ALA A 74 3.61 -0.60 -15.48
C ALA A 74 3.69 0.91 -15.20
N THR A 75 3.75 1.70 -16.28
CA THR A 75 3.79 3.17 -16.21
C THR A 75 2.57 3.76 -15.50
N THR A 76 1.42 3.08 -15.55
CA THR A 76 0.16 3.52 -14.95
C THR A 76 -0.02 3.10 -13.48
N SER A 77 0.90 2.34 -12.88
CA SER A 77 0.71 1.79 -11.52
C SER A 77 0.49 2.86 -10.45
N GLN A 78 1.17 4.00 -10.55
CA GLN A 78 0.96 5.12 -9.62
C GLN A 78 -0.43 5.75 -9.79
N ASP A 79 -0.90 5.87 -11.03
CA ASP A 79 -2.21 6.43 -11.35
C ASP A 79 -3.34 5.51 -10.88
N VAL A 80 -3.17 4.19 -11.02
CA VAL A 80 -4.10 3.18 -10.49
C VAL A 80 -4.31 3.36 -8.99
N VAL A 81 -3.22 3.45 -8.22
CA VAL A 81 -3.30 3.67 -6.77
C VAL A 81 -3.95 5.00 -6.43
N ARG A 82 -3.57 6.08 -7.13
CA ARG A 82 -4.10 7.42 -6.88
C ARG A 82 -5.60 7.48 -7.15
N ILE A 83 -6.03 7.00 -8.30
CA ILE A 83 -7.44 7.01 -8.73
C ILE A 83 -8.27 6.12 -7.82
N PHE A 84 -7.80 4.91 -7.49
CA PHE A 84 -8.49 4.03 -6.55
C PHE A 84 -8.69 4.70 -5.18
N LYS A 85 -7.65 5.34 -4.62
CA LYS A 85 -7.78 6.09 -3.34
C LYS A 85 -8.78 7.23 -3.43
N GLN A 86 -8.89 7.93 -4.57
CA GLN A 86 -9.90 8.97 -4.76
C GLN A 86 -11.32 8.40 -4.79
N ILE A 87 -11.53 7.25 -5.45
CA ILE A 87 -12.82 6.54 -5.48
C ILE A 87 -13.17 6.09 -4.06
N GLN A 88 -12.23 5.48 -3.34
CA GLN A 88 -12.41 5.03 -1.95
C GLN A 88 -12.75 6.19 -1.00
N ALA A 89 -12.05 7.33 -1.11
CA ALA A 89 -12.35 8.51 -0.29
C ALA A 89 -13.74 9.10 -0.59
N ALA A 90 -14.23 8.97 -1.82
CA ALA A 90 -15.58 9.41 -2.19
C ALA A 90 -16.67 8.47 -1.64
N MET A 91 -16.37 7.17 -1.48
CA MET A 91 -17.28 6.20 -0.86
C MET A 91 -17.68 6.62 0.55
N SER A 92 -16.73 7.09 1.37
CA SER A 92 -17.02 7.51 2.75
C SER A 92 -17.91 8.76 2.86
N LYS A 93 -18.00 9.57 1.79
CA LYS A 93 -18.75 10.85 1.81
C LYS A 93 -20.10 10.76 1.11
N VAL A 94 -20.13 10.19 -0.09
CA VAL A 94 -21.29 10.18 -0.99
C VAL A 94 -21.68 8.76 -1.40
N GLY A 95 -20.77 7.81 -1.25
CA GLY A 95 -20.98 6.41 -1.66
C GLY A 95 -20.70 6.14 -3.14
N TYR A 96 -20.18 7.13 -3.89
CA TYR A 96 -19.73 6.99 -5.28
C TYR A 96 -18.91 8.22 -5.72
N ILE A 97 -18.25 8.12 -6.87
CA ILE A 97 -17.67 9.26 -7.61
C ILE A 97 -18.06 9.19 -9.08
N THR A 98 -18.36 10.32 -9.71
CA THR A 98 -18.71 10.35 -11.14
C THR A 98 -17.45 10.36 -12.00
N HIS A 99 -17.55 9.86 -13.24
CA HIS A 99 -16.45 9.93 -14.22
C HIS A 99 -16.01 11.38 -14.47
N LYS A 100 -16.97 12.28 -14.64
CA LYS A 100 -16.73 13.73 -14.79
C LYS A 100 -15.91 14.32 -13.63
N GLU A 101 -16.20 13.92 -12.39
CA GLU A 101 -15.45 14.35 -11.20
C GLU A 101 -14.02 13.79 -11.19
N LEU A 102 -13.84 12.52 -11.57
CA LEU A 102 -12.51 11.91 -11.68
C LEU A 102 -11.66 12.60 -12.76
N VAL A 103 -12.21 12.86 -13.94
CA VAL A 103 -11.55 13.62 -15.01
C VAL A 103 -11.16 15.00 -14.49
N LYS A 104 -12.09 15.72 -13.87
CA LYS A 104 -11.86 17.06 -13.33
C LYS A 104 -10.77 17.10 -12.26
N ARG A 105 -10.60 16.05 -11.46
CA ARG A 105 -9.56 15.99 -10.42
C ARG A 105 -8.18 15.61 -10.95
N ASN A 106 -8.12 14.88 -12.05
CA ASN A 106 -6.86 14.33 -12.57
C ASN A 106 -6.44 14.93 -13.93
N PHE A 107 -7.14 15.93 -14.48
CA PHE A 107 -6.88 16.51 -15.81
C PHE A 107 -5.44 17.00 -16.04
N ALA A 108 -4.73 17.40 -14.98
CA ALA A 108 -3.35 17.88 -15.07
C ALA A 108 -2.30 16.76 -14.98
N GLN A 109 -2.71 15.55 -14.60
CA GLN A 109 -1.80 14.44 -14.26
C GLN A 109 -1.94 13.25 -15.21
N VAL A 110 -3.14 13.02 -15.75
CA VAL A 110 -3.44 11.86 -16.59
C VAL A 110 -4.34 12.27 -17.74
N GLY A 111 -4.05 11.80 -18.95
CA GLY A 111 -4.91 12.00 -20.11
C GLY A 111 -6.25 11.26 -19.94
N VAL A 112 -7.29 11.70 -20.65
CA VAL A 112 -8.61 11.05 -20.58
C VAL A 112 -8.54 9.57 -20.97
N HIS A 113 -7.76 9.24 -22.00
CA HIS A 113 -7.59 7.86 -22.45
C HIS A 113 -6.86 6.98 -21.42
N GLU A 114 -5.82 7.52 -20.79
CA GLU A 114 -5.07 6.84 -19.72
C GLU A 114 -5.94 6.64 -18.47
N LEU A 115 -6.78 7.63 -18.13
CA LEU A 115 -7.75 7.51 -17.05
C LEU A 115 -8.75 6.39 -17.33
N ASP A 116 -9.28 6.31 -18.55
CA ASP A 116 -10.20 5.25 -18.95
C ASP A 116 -9.53 3.88 -18.89
N LEU A 117 -8.26 3.79 -19.30
CA LEU A 117 -7.45 2.57 -19.16
C LEU A 117 -7.32 2.18 -17.68
N VAL A 118 -6.96 3.11 -16.80
CA VAL A 118 -6.84 2.84 -15.35
C VAL A 118 -8.17 2.39 -14.76
N ILE A 119 -9.28 3.03 -15.13
CA ILE A 119 -10.62 2.63 -14.69
C ILE A 119 -10.93 1.22 -15.15
N HIS A 120 -10.65 0.89 -16.41
CA HIS A 120 -10.85 -0.46 -16.94
C HIS A 120 -9.96 -1.51 -16.27
N THR A 121 -8.72 -1.16 -15.92
CA THR A 121 -7.86 -2.03 -15.12
C THR A 121 -8.46 -2.30 -13.74
N LEU A 122 -8.95 -1.26 -13.06
CA LEU A 122 -9.59 -1.39 -11.74
C LEU A 122 -10.91 -2.18 -11.79
N GLU A 123 -11.70 -2.01 -12.85
CA GLU A 123 -12.92 -2.80 -13.10
C GLU A 123 -12.58 -4.28 -13.37
N GLY A 124 -11.60 -4.53 -14.25
CA GLY A 124 -11.16 -5.89 -14.61
C GLY A 124 -10.55 -6.63 -13.41
N ALA A 125 -9.91 -5.92 -12.50
CA ALA A 125 -9.41 -6.47 -11.24
C ALA A 125 -10.51 -6.69 -10.18
N GLY A 126 -11.77 -6.29 -10.45
CA GLY A 126 -12.87 -6.38 -9.50
C GLY A 126 -12.78 -5.39 -8.33
N ALA A 127 -11.86 -4.42 -8.38
CA ALA A 127 -11.65 -3.44 -7.31
C ALA A 127 -12.79 -2.42 -7.25
N ILE A 128 -13.35 -2.07 -8.42
CA ILE A 128 -14.44 -1.10 -8.56
C ILE A 128 -15.55 -1.63 -9.48
N MET A 129 -16.73 -1.02 -9.36
CA MET A 129 -17.89 -1.26 -10.24
C MET A 129 -18.35 0.04 -10.88
N ARG A 130 -18.62 -0.03 -12.20
CA ARG A 130 -19.31 1.03 -12.94
C ARG A 130 -20.81 0.90 -12.83
N ILE A 131 -21.47 2.00 -12.51
CA ILE A 131 -22.92 2.10 -12.39
C ILE A 131 -23.38 3.29 -13.21
N VAL A 132 -24.46 3.11 -13.98
CA VAL A 132 -25.14 4.21 -14.67
C VAL A 132 -26.39 4.55 -13.88
N GLY A 133 -26.54 5.81 -13.48
CA GLY A 133 -27.68 6.25 -12.70
C GLY A 133 -27.78 7.77 -12.64
N LYS A 134 -28.81 8.29 -11.97
CA LYS A 134 -28.96 9.72 -11.77
C LYS A 134 -28.07 10.17 -10.61
N ASP A 135 -27.21 11.15 -10.88
CA ASP A 135 -26.41 11.80 -9.84
C ASP A 135 -27.35 12.55 -8.89
N THR A 136 -27.23 12.28 -7.59
CA THR A 136 -28.11 12.88 -6.57
C THR A 136 -27.92 14.39 -6.45
N ARG A 137 -26.81 14.95 -6.96
CA ARG A 137 -26.52 16.39 -6.91
C ARG A 137 -27.06 17.16 -8.10
N SER A 138 -26.87 16.62 -9.31
CA SER A 138 -27.24 17.29 -10.56
C SER A 138 -28.59 16.82 -11.14
N GLY A 139 -29.06 15.63 -10.75
CA GLY A 139 -30.23 14.99 -11.34
C GLY A 139 -29.99 14.42 -12.75
N GLU A 140 -28.80 14.63 -13.32
CA GLU A 140 -28.39 14.14 -14.63
C GLU A 140 -28.00 12.67 -14.57
N THR A 141 -28.22 11.94 -15.66
CA THR A 141 -27.69 10.58 -15.81
C THR A 141 -26.17 10.66 -15.95
N ALA A 142 -25.45 10.03 -15.02
CA ALA A 142 -23.99 10.03 -14.97
C ALA A 142 -23.44 8.61 -14.81
N ILE A 143 -22.21 8.41 -15.31
CA ILE A 143 -21.40 7.23 -15.02
C ILE A 143 -20.76 7.43 -13.65
N MET A 144 -21.00 6.49 -12.74
CA MET A 144 -20.55 6.49 -11.37
C MET A 144 -19.69 5.25 -11.07
N PHE A 145 -18.73 5.41 -10.17
CA PHE A 145 -17.86 4.34 -9.71
C PHE A 145 -18.00 4.13 -8.21
N LYS A 146 -18.05 2.85 -7.81
CA LYS A 146 -18.06 2.41 -6.41
C LYS A 146 -16.95 1.41 -6.15
N VAL A 147 -16.38 1.43 -4.96
CA VAL A 147 -15.42 0.40 -4.53
C VAL A 147 -16.17 -0.88 -4.20
N LEU A 148 -15.66 -2.02 -4.68
CA LEU A 148 -16.13 -3.36 -4.31
C LEU A 148 -15.21 -3.97 -3.26
N ASP A 149 -13.90 -3.88 -3.49
CA ASP A 149 -12.88 -4.41 -2.59
C ASP A 149 -12.08 -3.28 -1.95
N ASN A 150 -12.28 -3.05 -0.66
CA ASN A 150 -11.53 -2.04 0.10
C ASN A 150 -10.08 -2.46 0.41
N GLU A 151 -9.78 -3.75 0.33
CA GLU A 151 -8.46 -4.31 0.61
C GLU A 151 -7.61 -4.47 -0.66
N PHE A 152 -8.09 -4.00 -1.82
CA PHE A 152 -7.40 -4.12 -3.11
C PHE A 152 -5.92 -3.66 -3.09
N LEU A 153 -5.62 -2.61 -2.32
CA LEU A 153 -4.24 -2.09 -2.16
C LEU A 153 -3.46 -2.71 -0.99
N GLY A 154 -3.98 -3.77 -0.36
CA GLY A 154 -3.35 -4.47 0.76
C GLY A 154 -3.25 -3.66 2.06
N SER A 155 -3.94 -2.52 2.18
CA SER A 155 -3.75 -1.61 3.32
C SER A 155 -4.56 -2.03 4.55
N LYS A 156 -4.09 -3.02 5.30
CA LYS A 156 -4.48 -3.15 6.72
C LYS A 156 -3.62 -2.16 7.51
N ARG A 157 -4.24 -1.09 8.05
CA ARG A 157 -3.53 -0.25 9.03
C ARG A 157 -3.28 -1.08 10.28
N VAL A 158 -2.05 -1.50 10.51
CA VAL A 158 -1.72 -2.22 11.75
C VAL A 158 -1.35 -1.23 12.85
N GLN A 159 -1.92 -1.46 14.04
CA GLN A 159 -1.64 -0.66 15.21
C GLN A 159 -0.20 -0.88 15.67
N LYS A 160 0.46 0.19 16.14
CA LYS A 160 1.80 0.12 16.72
C LYS A 160 1.81 -0.95 17.83
N PRO A 161 2.76 -1.91 17.85
CA PRO A 161 2.89 -2.91 18.90
C PRO A 161 2.92 -2.24 20.27
N LYS A 162 2.27 -2.84 21.27
CA LYS A 162 2.23 -2.28 22.64
C LYS A 162 3.65 -2.02 23.21
N SER A 163 4.62 -2.88 22.88
CA SER A 163 6.03 -2.70 23.27
C SER A 163 6.67 -1.42 22.75
N LEU A 164 6.14 -0.85 21.66
CA LEU A 164 6.61 0.41 21.07
C LEU A 164 5.77 1.63 21.48
N GLN A 165 4.73 1.45 22.30
CA GLN A 165 3.84 2.53 22.75
C GLN A 165 4.28 3.16 24.08
N GLU A 166 5.18 2.54 24.84
CA GLU A 166 5.46 2.93 26.24
C GLU A 166 6.56 3.98 26.44
N ASN A 167 7.13 4.57 25.38
CA ASN A 167 8.24 5.54 25.49
C ASN A 167 7.93 6.94 24.92
N GLU A 168 6.65 7.34 24.83
CA GLU A 168 6.24 8.70 24.43
C GLU A 168 5.78 9.55 25.63
#